data_AF-A0A329MKU7-F1
#
_entry.id   AF-A0A329MKU7-F1
#
_cell.length_a   1.000
_cell.length_b   1.000
_cell.length_c   1.000
_cell.angle_alpha   90.00
_cell.angle_beta   90.00
_cell.angle_gamma   90.00
#
_symmetry.space_group_name_H-M   'P 1'
#
loop_
_entity.id
_entity.type
_entity.pdbx_description
1 polymer ?
#
loop_
_entity_poly.entity_id
_entity_poly.type
_entity_poly.pdbx_seq_one_letter_code
_entity_poly.pdbx_strand_id
1 'polypeptide(L)'
;MIIENTGLKGLKSELAHLDESTEKLGFVRWQWEYYRATYDCKFEDVANNAEYYLRINARVETGKLENPYAVLYLEDAYIGKGSFPHGLDYNAPIPQPVMQAANQKLSQLKQALEH
;
A
#
# COMPACT_ATOMS: atom_id res chain seq x y z
N MET A 1 -2.19 12.28 -0.45
CA MET A 1 -3.16 12.35 -1.54
C MET A 1 -3.78 10.98 -1.73
N ILE A 2 -5.11 10.86 -1.72
CA ILE A 2 -5.79 9.61 -2.06
C ILE A 2 -5.64 9.37 -3.57
N ILE A 3 -5.34 8.14 -3.95
CA ILE A 3 -5.31 7.71 -5.34
C ILE A 3 -6.66 7.08 -5.64
N GLU A 4 -7.45 7.77 -6.44
CA GLU A 4 -8.80 7.33 -6.84
C GLU A 4 -8.73 6.28 -7.97
N ASN A 5 -9.81 5.53 -8.15
CA ASN A 5 -10.01 4.60 -9.28
C ASN A 5 -8.93 3.51 -9.44
N THR A 6 -8.32 3.07 -8.33
CA THR A 6 -7.32 2.00 -8.33
C THR A 6 -7.90 0.63 -8.65
N GLY A 7 -9.21 0.45 -8.43
CA GLY A 7 -9.88 -0.85 -8.53
C GLY A 7 -9.50 -1.85 -7.44
N LEU A 8 -8.73 -1.43 -6.43
CA LEU A 8 -8.30 -2.26 -5.31
C LEU A 8 -9.31 -2.22 -4.15
N LYS A 9 -9.97 -1.08 -3.94
CA LYS A 9 -10.88 -0.87 -2.81
C LYS A 9 -11.98 -1.93 -2.80
N GLY A 10 -12.07 -2.68 -1.71
CA GLY A 10 -13.04 -3.76 -1.51
C GLY A 10 -12.60 -5.12 -2.07
N LEU A 11 -11.48 -5.21 -2.80
CA LEU A 11 -10.91 -6.52 -3.16
C LEU A 11 -10.51 -7.27 -1.90
N LYS A 12 -10.76 -8.57 -1.93
CA LYS A 12 -10.54 -9.47 -0.80
C LYS A 12 -9.43 -10.45 -1.11
N SER A 13 -8.65 -10.78 -0.09
CA SER A 13 -7.66 -11.85 -0.19
C SER A 13 -7.36 -12.45 1.18
N GLU A 14 -6.87 -13.68 1.18
CA GLU A 14 -6.29 -14.27 2.37
C GLU A 14 -4.99 -13.56 2.74
N LEU A 15 -4.68 -13.54 4.03
CA LEU A 15 -3.52 -12.82 4.54
C LEU A 15 -2.21 -13.28 3.89
N ALA A 16 -1.99 -14.59 3.80
CA ALA A 16 -0.76 -15.14 3.22
C ALA A 16 -0.58 -14.71 1.76
N HIS A 17 -1.65 -14.74 0.97
CA HIS A 17 -1.61 -14.34 -0.43
C HIS A 17 -1.39 -12.83 -0.59
N LEU A 18 -2.03 -12.02 0.25
CA LEU A 18 -1.85 -10.58 0.26
C LEU A 18 -0.43 -10.18 0.67
N ASP A 19 0.10 -10.79 1.73
CA ASP A 19 1.47 -10.55 2.20
C ASP A 19 2.48 -10.95 1.11
N GLU A 20 2.34 -12.13 0.49
CA GLU A 20 3.24 -12.57 -0.59
C GLU A 20 3.18 -11.65 -1.82
N SER A 21 1.98 -11.27 -2.25
CA SER A 21 1.78 -10.41 -3.42
C SER A 21 2.33 -9.00 -3.20
N THR A 22 2.11 -8.44 -2.00
CA THR A 22 2.60 -7.10 -1.65
C THR A 22 4.13 -7.09 -1.45
N GLU A 23 4.70 -8.12 -0.83
CA GLU A 23 6.15 -8.26 -0.66
C GLU A 23 6.89 -8.33 -2.01
N LYS A 24 6.40 -9.14 -2.97
CA LYS A 24 6.95 -9.23 -4.34
C LYS A 24 6.94 -7.88 -5.07
N LEU A 25 6.01 -6.99 -4.71
CA LEU A 25 5.89 -5.66 -5.28
C LEU A 25 6.70 -4.59 -4.51
N GLY A 26 7.40 -4.97 -3.44
CA GLY A 26 8.24 -4.08 -2.64
C GLY A 26 7.47 -3.27 -1.61
N PHE A 27 6.28 -3.73 -1.22
CA PHE A 27 5.59 -3.20 -0.05
C PHE A 27 6.10 -3.88 1.22
N VAL A 28 6.12 -3.12 2.31
CA VAL A 28 6.43 -3.59 3.65
C VAL A 28 5.21 -3.39 4.51
N ARG A 29 4.78 -4.46 5.20
CA ARG A 29 3.70 -4.35 6.19
C ARG A 29 4.23 -3.77 7.48
N TRP A 30 3.77 -2.58 7.84
CA TRP A 30 4.06 -1.95 9.11
C TRP A 30 2.93 -2.20 10.11
N GLN A 31 3.30 -2.27 11.39
CA GLN A 31 2.46 -2.47 12.58
C GLN A 31 2.14 -3.91 12.97
N TRP A 32 2.03 -4.09 14.29
CA TRP A 32 1.53 -5.27 14.99
C TRP A 32 0.13 -4.96 15.47
N GLU A 33 -0.85 -5.10 14.58
CA GLU A 33 -2.26 -4.96 14.93
C GLU A 33 -3.01 -6.22 14.49
N TYR A 34 -4.14 -6.52 15.14
CA TYR A 34 -4.83 -7.79 14.93
C TYR A 34 -5.85 -7.74 13.78
N TYR A 35 -6.32 -6.55 13.41
CA TYR A 35 -7.43 -6.37 12.47
C TYR A 35 -7.17 -5.37 11.34
N ARG A 36 -6.07 -4.61 11.35
CA ARG A 36 -5.66 -3.75 10.25
C ARG A 36 -4.23 -4.05 9.86
N ALA A 37 -4.01 -4.09 8.55
CA ALA A 37 -2.70 -4.16 7.96
C ALA A 37 -2.45 -2.88 7.16
N THR A 38 -1.24 -2.34 7.27
CA THR A 38 -0.80 -1.18 6.50
C THR A 38 0.42 -1.59 5.69
N TYR A 39 0.32 -1.51 4.36
CA TYR A 39 1.38 -1.85 3.43
C TYR A 39 1.96 -0.58 2.83
N ASP A 40 3.27 -0.34 3.00
CA ASP A 40 3.97 0.82 2.45
C ASP A 40 5.02 0.42 1.43
N CYS A 41 5.01 1.05 0.26
CA CYS A 41 6.08 0.99 -0.72
C CYS A 41 6.79 2.34 -0.80
N LYS A 42 8.11 2.34 -0.57
CA LYS A 42 8.96 3.54 -0.60
C LYS A 42 9.45 3.81 -2.02
N PHE A 43 9.38 5.07 -2.44
CA PHE A 43 10.00 5.59 -3.65
C PHE A 43 11.01 6.66 -3.28
N GLU A 44 12.25 6.49 -3.71
CA GLU A 44 13.32 7.45 -3.51
C GLU A 44 13.48 8.32 -4.76
N ASP A 45 13.33 9.63 -4.60
CA ASP A 45 13.60 10.62 -5.63
C ASP A 45 14.94 11.30 -5.31
N VAL A 46 16.00 10.69 -5.85
CA VAL A 46 17.38 11.14 -5.67
C VAL A 46 17.59 12.54 -6.24
N ALA A 47 16.86 12.92 -7.29
CA ALA A 47 17.02 14.22 -7.94
C ALA A 47 16.55 15.37 -7.04
N ASN A 48 15.47 15.14 -6.29
CA ASN A 48 14.89 16.14 -5.37
C ASN A 48 15.23 15.89 -3.89
N ASN A 49 16.09 14.91 -3.61
CA ASN A 49 16.41 14.44 -2.26
C ASN A 49 15.14 14.24 -1.41
N ALA A 50 14.16 13.54 -1.98
CA ALA A 50 12.84 13.36 -1.41
C ALA A 50 12.45 11.88 -1.39
N GLU A 51 11.64 11.51 -0.41
CA GLU A 51 11.08 10.17 -0.29
C GLU A 51 9.57 10.26 -0.41
N TYR A 52 8.96 9.27 -1.05
CA TYR A 52 7.51 9.16 -1.18
C TYR A 52 7.07 7.76 -0.76
N TYR A 53 5.90 7.66 -0.18
CA TYR A 53 5.37 6.42 0.35
C TYR A 53 3.99 6.18 -0.21
N LEU A 54 3.85 5.11 -0.97
CA LEU A 54 2.55 4.58 -1.38
C LEU A 54 2.06 3.65 -0.29
N ARG A 55 0.93 4.00 0.32
CA ARG A 55 0.30 3.26 1.40
C ARG A 55 -1.00 2.62 0.92
N ILE A 56 -1.21 1.38 1.33
CA ILE A 56 -2.47 0.65 1.16
C ILE A 56 -2.90 0.15 2.54
N ASN A 57 -4.10 0.52 2.94
CA ASN A 57 -4.71 -0.01 4.15
C ASN A 57 -5.54 -1.25 3.80
N ALA A 58 -5.55 -2.23 4.71
CA ALA A 58 -6.42 -3.39 4.65
C ALA A 58 -7.04 -3.65 6.01
N ARG A 59 -8.24 -4.21 6.02
CA ARG A 59 -8.94 -4.60 7.25
C ARG A 59 -9.38 -6.04 7.18
N VAL A 60 -9.31 -6.70 8.34
CA VAL A 60 -9.80 -8.06 8.49
C VAL A 60 -11.32 -8.07 8.36
N GLU A 61 -11.81 -8.93 7.47
CA GLU A 61 -13.21 -9.32 7.39
C GLU A 61 -13.48 -10.52 8.30
N THR A 62 -12.63 -11.55 8.23
CA THR A 62 -12.74 -12.78 9.04
C THR A 62 -11.37 -13.22 9.56
N GLY A 63 -11.34 -13.75 10.79
CA GLY A 63 -10.09 -14.19 11.43
C GLY A 63 -9.34 -13.04 12.13
N LYS A 64 -8.00 -13.15 12.15
CA LYS A 64 -7.05 -12.18 12.74
C LYS A 64 -5.71 -12.28 12.03
N LEU A 65 -4.89 -11.23 12.08
CA LEU A 65 -3.59 -11.15 11.40
C LEU A 65 -2.49 -12.11 11.92
N GLU A 66 -2.82 -12.98 12.88
CA GLU A 66 -2.00 -14.12 13.32
C GLU A 66 -2.26 -15.38 12.48
N ASN A 67 -3.35 -15.42 11.72
CA ASN A 67 -3.75 -16.55 10.89
C ASN A 67 -3.51 -16.24 9.40
N PRO A 68 -2.69 -17.04 8.68
CA PRO A 68 -2.46 -16.85 7.25
C PRO A 68 -3.74 -16.93 6.39
N TYR A 69 -4.79 -17.59 6.88
CA TYR A 69 -6.08 -17.73 6.21
C TYR A 69 -7.10 -16.64 6.60
N ALA A 70 -6.71 -15.64 7.39
CA ALA A 70 -7.58 -14.50 7.66
C ALA A 70 -7.92 -13.78 6.35
N VAL A 71 -9.19 -13.47 6.12
CA VAL A 71 -9.60 -12.72 4.94
C VAL A 71 -9.55 -11.24 5.27
N LEU A 72 -8.86 -10.48 4.42
CA LEU A 72 -8.84 -9.02 4.47
C LEU A 72 -9.53 -8.44 3.26
N TYR A 73 -10.05 -7.22 3.39
CA TYR A 73 -10.39 -6.36 2.26
C TYR A 73 -9.48 -5.14 2.22
N LEU A 74 -9.11 -4.71 1.02
CA LEU A 74 -8.34 -3.49 0.82
C LEU A 74 -9.24 -2.25 0.94
N GLU A 75 -8.72 -1.21 1.57
CA GLU A 75 -9.34 0.12 1.65
C GLU A 75 -8.70 1.06 0.59
N ASP A 76 -8.65 2.36 0.90
CA ASP A 76 -8.07 3.36 0.02
C ASP A 76 -6.54 3.23 -0.07
N ALA A 77 -6.02 3.47 -1.28
CA ALA A 77 -4.59 3.67 -1.51
C ALA A 77 -4.29 5.16 -1.55
N TYR A 78 -3.18 5.57 -0.95
CA TYR A 78 -2.80 6.96 -0.87
C TYR A 78 -1.28 7.11 -0.85
N ILE A 79 -0.81 8.27 -1.33
CA ILE A 79 0.60 8.57 -1.43
C ILE A 79 0.92 9.87 -0.69
N GLY A 80 2.05 9.88 0.01
CA GLY A 80 2.54 11.05 0.72
C GLY A 80 4.04 11.21 0.54
N LYS A 81 4.52 12.44 0.69
CA LYS A 81 5.95 12.74 0.76
C LYS A 81 6.45 12.52 2.19
N GLY A 82 7.60 11.87 2.36
CA GLY A 82 8.28 11.77 3.65
C GLY A 82 8.56 13.17 4.20
N SER A 83 8.12 13.42 5.44
CA SER A 83 8.44 14.63 6.17
C SER A 83 9.40 14.29 7.30
N PHE A 84 10.54 14.98 7.34
CA PHE A 84 11.47 14.88 8.46
C PHE A 84 10.97 15.73 9.64
N PRO A 85 11.13 15.31 10.92
CA PRO A 85 11.77 14.07 11.39
C PRO A 85 10.86 12.84 11.33
N HIS A 86 9.54 13.02 11.35
CA HIS A 86 8.57 11.92 11.25
C HIS A 86 7.33 12.37 10.48
N GLY A 87 6.72 11.43 9.77
CA GLY A 87 5.40 11.59 9.18
C GLY A 87 5.40 11.63 7.66
N LEU A 88 4.18 11.71 7.12
CA LEU A 88 3.92 11.80 5.70
C LEU A 88 3.11 13.07 5.44
N ASP A 89 3.61 13.92 4.55
CA ASP A 89 2.87 15.04 4.01
C ASP A 89 2.04 14.55 2.81
N TYR A 90 0.74 14.43 3.03
CA TYR A 90 -0.21 13.99 2.01
C TYR A 90 -0.70 15.14 1.10
N ASN A 91 -0.35 16.39 1.42
CA ASN A 91 -0.71 17.57 0.63
C ASN A 91 0.42 18.03 -0.27
N ALA A 92 1.64 17.51 -0.07
CA ALA A 92 2.78 17.79 -0.93
C ALA A 92 2.52 17.34 -2.38
N PRO A 93 2.97 18.12 -3.39
CA PRO A 93 2.90 17.71 -4.77
C PRO A 93 3.78 16.48 -5.00
N ILE A 94 3.26 15.51 -5.76
CA ILE A 94 3.97 14.29 -6.10
C ILE A 94 4.47 14.40 -7.54
N PRO A 95 5.79 14.20 -7.79
CA PRO A 95 6.33 14.20 -9.14
C PRO A 95 5.65 13.17 -10.04
N GLN A 96 5.44 13.53 -11.30
CA GLN A 96 4.77 12.67 -12.27
C GLN A 96 5.43 11.27 -12.41
N PRO A 97 6.77 11.12 -12.44
CA PRO A 97 7.39 9.79 -12.51
C PRO A 97 7.06 8.91 -11.29
N VAL A 98 7.02 9.50 -10.09
CA VAL A 98 6.66 8.81 -8.85
C VAL A 98 5.19 8.38 -8.90
N MET A 99 4.29 9.27 -9.34
CA MET A 99 2.87 8.93 -9.51
C MET A 99 2.64 7.80 -10.52
N GLN A 100 3.38 7.80 -11.63
CA GLN A 100 3.30 6.73 -12.63
C GLN A 100 3.77 5.39 -12.05
N ALA A 101 4.90 5.38 -11.36
CA ALA A 101 5.41 4.18 -10.70
C ALA A 101 4.44 3.66 -9.62
N ALA A 102 3.84 4.55 -8.83
CA ALA A 102 2.82 4.19 -7.85
C ALA A 102 1.59 3.55 -8.50
N ASN A 103 1.04 4.16 -9.57
CA ASN A 103 -0.10 3.59 -10.31
C ASN A 103 0.23 2.23 -10.92
N GLN A 104 1.47 2.05 -11.43
CA GLN A 104 1.91 0.76 -11.94
C GLN A 104 1.93 -0.32 -10.85
N LYS A 105 2.44 0.00 -9.65
CA LYS A 105 2.40 -0.92 -8.50
C LYS A 105 0.98 -1.31 -8.10
N LEU A 106 0.06 -0.36 -8.09
CA LEU A 106 -1.35 -0.63 -7.78
C LEU A 106 -2.00 -1.53 -8.83
N SER A 107 -1.72 -1.30 -10.12
CA SER A 107 -2.22 -2.17 -11.20
C SER A 107 -1.66 -3.59 -11.10
N GLN A 108 -0.37 -3.73 -10.77
CA GLN A 108 0.27 -5.04 -10.59
C GLN A 108 -0.30 -5.78 -9.39
N LEU A 109 -0.53 -5.08 -8.27
CA LEU A 109 -1.17 -5.67 -7.10
C LEU A 109 -2.58 -6.14 -7.42
N LYS A 110 -3.36 -5.33 -8.15
CA LYS A 110 -4.71 -5.70 -8.55
C LYS A 110 -4.70 -7.01 -9.34
N GLN A 111 -3.83 -7.10 -10.35
CA GLN A 111 -3.68 -8.31 -11.15
C GLN A 111 -3.28 -9.50 -10.27
N ALA A 112 -2.32 -9.33 -9.35
CA ALA A 112 -1.89 -10.40 -8.47
C ALA A 112 -3.02 -10.94 -7.57
N LEU A 113 -3.98 -10.10 -7.17
CA LEU A 113 -5.10 -10.49 -6.30
C LEU A 113 -6.32 -11.06 -7.05
N GLU A 114 -6.44 -10.81 -8.35
CA GLU A 114 -7.54 -11.30 -9.20
C GLU A 114 -7.23 -12.64 -9.89
N HIS A 115 -5.97 -13.09 -9.83
CA HIS A 115 -5.49 -14.36 -10.38
C HIS A 115 -5.50 -15.48 -9.33
#